data_AF-A0A929HZK0-F1
#
_entry.id   AF-A0A929HZK0-F1
#
_cell.length_a   1.000
_cell.length_b   1.000
_cell.length_c   1.000
_cell.angle_alpha   90.00
_cell.angle_beta   90.00
_cell.angle_gamma   90.00
#
_symmetry.space_group_name_H-M   'P 1'
#
loop_
_entity.id
_entity.type
_entity.pdbx_description
1 polymer ?
#
loop_
_entity_poly.entity_id
_entity_poly.type
_entity_poly.pdbx_seq_one_letter_code
_entity_poly.pdbx_strand_id
1 'polypeptide(L)'
;MTPKNNFFSFRGQFIYWCAAILVLSTAFPFFWMVSTSFKPLQEIFVSPPSFLPDESTLANFKRLFEQTRFLTYFRNSVLVSLATVILTITIGSAGAYSLTRFQYYGREKIAGLILFTYMFAPIMIVIPFYVLIKKIGLANTHIALIMAYTALCLPFSLWLLRTFFQSIPLALEKSALIDGASRFQAVIYVVLPLALPGIIATSIFTFILAWNDYIFVRILITSDELKTLPVGIADLYNATVIDWGMIMAGSMLITVPILIFFVFVQRYLIAGWGAGAMKG
;
A
#
# COMPACT_ATOMS: atom_id res chain seq x y z
N MET A 1 -1.46 1.07 -45.66
CA MET A 1 -1.89 -0.30 -45.30
C MET A 1 -2.58 -0.22 -43.95
N THR A 2 -3.90 -0.34 -43.94
CA THR A 2 -4.76 -0.31 -42.75
C THR A 2 -4.53 -1.54 -41.86
N PRO A 3 -4.41 -1.40 -40.53
CA PRO A 3 -4.29 -2.56 -39.65
C PRO A 3 -5.60 -3.34 -39.69
N LYS A 4 -5.56 -4.60 -40.16
CA LYS A 4 -6.71 -5.52 -40.06
C LYS A 4 -7.04 -5.70 -38.58
N ASN A 5 -8.26 -5.30 -38.20
CA ASN A 5 -8.85 -5.58 -36.90
C ASN A 5 -8.87 -7.10 -36.66
N ASN A 6 -7.91 -7.60 -35.87
CA ASN A 6 -7.83 -8.98 -35.40
C ASN A 6 -8.94 -9.36 -34.38
N PHE A 7 -9.95 -8.51 -34.23
CA PHE A 7 -11.06 -8.67 -33.28
C PHE A 7 -11.88 -9.94 -33.54
N PHE A 8 -11.91 -10.45 -34.78
CA PHE A 8 -12.67 -11.64 -35.19
C PHE A 8 -11.84 -12.92 -35.41
N SER A 9 -10.57 -12.95 -34.99
CA SER A 9 -9.81 -14.21 -35.04
C SER A 9 -10.25 -15.13 -33.88
N PHE A 10 -10.43 -16.44 -34.14
CA PHE A 10 -10.80 -17.44 -33.12
C PHE A 10 -9.89 -17.39 -31.88
N ARG A 11 -8.60 -17.09 -32.09
CA ARG A 11 -7.60 -16.85 -31.02
C ARG A 11 -7.89 -15.58 -30.21
N GLY A 12 -8.30 -14.48 -30.87
CA GLY A 12 -8.70 -13.25 -30.19
C GLY A 12 -9.93 -13.46 -29.32
N GLN A 13 -10.97 -14.11 -29.86
CA GLN A 13 -12.19 -14.44 -29.11
C GLN A 13 -11.88 -15.28 -27.86
N PHE A 14 -11.01 -16.28 -27.98
CA PHE A 14 -10.58 -17.11 -26.86
C PHE A 14 -9.89 -16.31 -25.76
N ILE A 15 -8.96 -15.40 -26.12
CA ILE A 15 -8.28 -14.53 -25.17
C ILE A 15 -9.28 -13.63 -24.43
N TYR A 16 -10.25 -13.06 -25.15
CA TYR A 16 -11.30 -12.23 -24.52
C TYR A 16 -12.17 -13.03 -23.55
N TRP A 17 -12.53 -14.27 -23.88
CA TRP A 17 -13.26 -15.15 -22.97
C TRP A 17 -12.46 -15.51 -21.73
N CYS A 18 -11.19 -15.88 -21.88
CA CYS A 18 -10.30 -16.13 -20.73
C CYS A 18 -10.17 -14.88 -19.85
N ALA A 19 -9.99 -13.70 -20.45
CA ALA A 19 -9.93 -12.44 -19.72
C ALA A 19 -11.24 -12.15 -18.98
N ALA A 20 -12.39 -12.35 -19.62
CA ALA A 20 -13.70 -12.15 -19.00
C ALA A 20 -13.92 -13.09 -17.81
N ILE A 21 -13.59 -14.38 -17.96
CA ILE A 21 -13.70 -15.37 -16.86
C ILE A 21 -12.80 -14.95 -15.69
N LEU A 22 -11.57 -14.51 -15.98
CA LEU A 22 -10.63 -14.07 -14.94
C LEU A 22 -11.14 -12.82 -14.21
N VAL A 23 -11.67 -11.84 -14.92
CA VAL A 23 -12.30 -10.64 -14.33
C VAL A 23 -13.50 -11.01 -13.47
N LEU A 24 -14.40 -11.86 -13.97
CA LEU A 24 -15.58 -12.28 -13.21
C LEU A 24 -15.19 -13.06 -11.95
N SER A 25 -14.22 -13.97 -12.06
CA SER A 25 -13.75 -14.78 -10.93
C SER A 25 -13.08 -13.94 -9.85
N THR A 26 -12.32 -12.90 -10.24
CA THR A 26 -11.65 -12.00 -9.29
C THR A 26 -12.59 -10.95 -8.71
N ALA A 27 -13.61 -10.51 -9.45
CA ALA A 27 -14.61 -9.56 -8.97
C ALA A 27 -15.67 -10.21 -8.07
N PHE A 28 -15.92 -11.51 -8.23
CA PHE A 28 -16.98 -12.21 -7.50
C PHE A 28 -16.86 -12.11 -5.96
N PRO A 29 -15.69 -12.30 -5.31
CA PRO A 29 -15.58 -12.12 -3.87
C PRO A 29 -15.90 -10.70 -3.39
N PHE A 30 -15.54 -9.67 -4.18
CA PHE A 30 -15.88 -8.28 -3.86
C PHE A 30 -17.37 -8.02 -4.02
N PHE A 31 -17.99 -8.58 -5.06
CA PHE A 31 -19.43 -8.55 -5.23
C PHE A 31 -20.14 -9.22 -4.05
N TRP A 32 -19.70 -10.42 -3.65
CA TRP A 32 -20.27 -11.15 -2.52
C TRP A 32 -20.11 -10.39 -1.20
N MET A 33 -18.95 -9.77 -0.98
CA MET A 33 -18.68 -8.92 0.18
C MET A 33 -19.63 -7.71 0.22
N VAL A 34 -19.80 -7.02 -0.91
CA VAL A 34 -20.72 -5.88 -1.00
C VAL A 34 -22.15 -6.34 -0.79
N SER A 35 -22.61 -7.40 -1.46
CA SER A 35 -23.98 -7.91 -1.27
C SER A 35 -24.25 -8.29 0.19
N THR A 36 -23.35 -9.06 0.80
CA THR A 36 -23.51 -9.55 2.18
C THR A 36 -23.47 -8.42 3.21
N SER A 37 -22.75 -7.33 2.97
CA SER A 37 -22.71 -6.18 3.89
C SER A 37 -24.07 -5.48 4.03
N PHE A 38 -24.94 -5.58 3.02
CA PHE A 38 -26.30 -5.02 3.04
C PHE A 38 -27.40 -6.03 3.38
N LYS A 39 -27.07 -7.29 3.69
CA LYS A 39 -28.04 -8.33 4.06
C LYS A 39 -28.39 -8.31 5.55
N PRO A 40 -29.65 -8.57 5.93
CA PRO A 40 -29.99 -8.88 7.31
C PRO A 40 -29.40 -10.24 7.72
N LEU A 41 -29.12 -10.43 9.01
CA LEU A 41 -28.41 -11.60 9.52
C LEU A 41 -29.07 -12.94 9.13
N GLN A 42 -30.40 -12.95 9.05
CA GLN A 42 -31.18 -14.13 8.69
C GLN A 42 -30.95 -14.56 7.25
N GLU A 43 -30.69 -13.61 6.34
CA GLU A 43 -30.52 -13.86 4.91
C GLU A 43 -29.11 -14.38 4.57
N ILE A 44 -28.11 -14.08 5.39
CA ILE A 44 -26.71 -14.47 5.17
C ILE A 44 -26.54 -16.00 5.12
N PHE A 45 -27.38 -16.75 5.85
CA PHE A 45 -27.26 -18.20 6.00
C PHE A 45 -28.36 -19.00 5.30
N VAL A 46 -29.17 -18.37 4.44
CA VAL A 46 -30.23 -19.06 3.70
C VAL A 46 -29.64 -20.03 2.67
N SER A 47 -30.33 -21.16 2.47
CA SER A 47 -30.04 -22.14 1.43
C SER A 47 -31.27 -22.31 0.53
N PRO A 48 -31.19 -22.03 -0.78
CA PRO A 48 -30.00 -21.60 -1.54
C PRO A 48 -29.54 -20.17 -1.17
N PRO A 49 -28.24 -19.86 -1.29
CA PRO A 49 -27.71 -18.52 -1.00
C PRO A 49 -28.32 -17.47 -1.94
N SER A 50 -28.87 -16.40 -1.38
CA SER A 50 -29.27 -15.23 -2.16
C SER A 50 -28.02 -14.52 -2.72
N PHE A 51 -28.06 -14.01 -3.95
CA PHE A 51 -26.94 -13.24 -4.51
C PHE A 51 -27.05 -11.75 -4.23
N LEU A 52 -28.27 -11.24 -4.09
CA LEU A 52 -28.59 -9.86 -3.75
C LEU A 52 -29.48 -9.87 -2.50
N PRO A 53 -29.42 -8.83 -1.66
CA PRO A 53 -30.31 -8.69 -0.52
C PRO A 53 -31.76 -8.58 -0.99
N ASP A 54 -32.64 -9.42 -0.46
CA ASP A 54 -34.08 -9.31 -0.67
C ASP A 54 -34.61 -8.05 0.02
N GLU A 55 -34.09 -7.77 1.23
CA GLU A 55 -34.32 -6.53 1.96
C GLU A 55 -32.98 -5.85 2.29
N SER A 56 -32.62 -4.80 1.54
CA SER A 56 -31.39 -4.06 1.80
C SER A 56 -31.43 -3.32 3.14
N THR A 57 -30.41 -3.53 3.97
CA THR A 57 -30.30 -2.89 5.29
C THR A 57 -28.91 -2.32 5.56
N LEU A 58 -28.85 -1.26 6.38
CA LEU A 58 -27.62 -0.69 6.91
C LEU A 58 -27.30 -1.17 8.34
N ALA A 59 -28.05 -2.15 8.85
CA ALA A 59 -27.90 -2.64 10.21
C ALA A 59 -26.47 -3.13 10.51
N ASN A 60 -25.80 -3.77 9.55
CA ASN A 60 -24.42 -4.24 9.72
C ASN A 60 -23.44 -3.09 9.94
N PHE A 61 -23.56 -2.01 9.16
CA PHE A 61 -22.76 -0.80 9.33
C PHE A 61 -23.05 -0.12 10.67
N LYS A 62 -24.32 0.03 11.03
CA LYS A 62 -24.72 0.61 12.31
C LYS A 62 -24.12 -0.17 13.49
N ARG A 63 -24.27 -1.49 13.50
CA ARG A 63 -23.68 -2.36 14.52
C ARG A 63 -22.16 -2.27 14.54
N LEU A 64 -21.51 -2.25 13.37
CA LEU A 64 -20.07 -2.05 13.27
C LEU A 64 -19.61 -0.75 13.95
N PHE A 65 -20.30 0.37 13.69
CA PHE A 65 -19.92 1.66 14.27
C PHE A 65 -20.28 1.81 15.76
N GLU A 66 -21.38 1.19 16.21
CA GLU A 66 -21.86 1.30 17.60
C GLU A 66 -21.24 0.28 18.55
N GLN A 67 -20.93 -0.93 18.07
CA GLN A 67 -20.46 -2.05 18.90
C GLN A 67 -18.95 -2.26 18.85
N THR A 68 -18.25 -1.55 17.96
CA THR A 68 -16.80 -1.66 17.79
C THR A 68 -16.14 -0.29 17.75
N ARG A 69 -14.81 -0.24 17.88
CA ARG A 69 -14.04 1.00 17.72
C ARG A 69 -13.62 1.26 16.26
N PHE A 70 -14.42 0.83 15.29
CA PHE A 70 -14.08 0.88 13.86
C PHE A 70 -13.50 2.23 13.40
N LEU A 71 -14.13 3.35 13.77
CA LEU A 71 -13.64 4.69 13.41
C LEU A 71 -12.26 5.01 14.01
N THR A 72 -11.99 4.49 15.21
CA THR A 72 -10.66 4.61 15.84
C THR A 72 -9.65 3.80 15.06
N TYR A 73 -9.96 2.55 14.70
CA TYR A 73 -9.07 1.69 13.91
C TYR A 73 -8.79 2.27 12.52
N PHE A 74 -9.81 2.86 11.89
CA PHE A 74 -9.68 3.58 10.61
C PHE A 74 -8.74 4.77 10.74
N ARG A 75 -8.97 5.64 11.73
CA ARG A 75 -8.10 6.80 11.98
C ARG A 75 -6.66 6.38 12.25
N ASN A 76 -6.45 5.35 13.07
CA ASN A 76 -5.13 4.83 13.38
C ASN A 76 -4.42 4.31 12.13
N SER A 77 -5.13 3.59 11.26
CA SER A 77 -4.57 3.07 10.00
C SER A 77 -4.17 4.20 9.07
N VAL A 78 -5.04 5.19 8.87
CA VAL A 78 -4.71 6.39 8.07
C VAL A 78 -3.48 7.10 8.64
N LEU A 79 -3.45 7.34 9.95
CA LEU A 79 -2.36 8.04 10.62
C LEU A 79 -1.03 7.29 10.45
N VAL A 80 -1.01 5.99 10.77
CA VAL A 80 0.21 5.17 10.72
C VAL A 80 0.70 5.03 9.27
N SER A 81 -0.20 4.76 8.32
CA SER A 81 0.19 4.61 6.91
C SER A 81 0.72 5.92 6.33
N LEU A 82 0.04 7.06 6.54
CA LEU A 82 0.51 8.34 6.01
C LEU A 82 1.82 8.81 6.67
N ALA A 83 1.95 8.65 7.99
CA ALA A 83 3.20 8.99 8.67
C ALA A 83 4.37 8.12 8.17
N THR A 84 4.13 6.82 7.93
CA THR A 84 5.11 5.91 7.33
C THR A 84 5.51 6.36 5.93
N VAL A 85 4.55 6.73 5.08
CA VAL A 85 4.82 7.25 3.73
C VAL A 85 5.70 8.49 3.80
N ILE A 86 5.33 9.48 4.60
CA ILE A 86 6.08 10.74 4.72
C ILE A 86 7.52 10.45 5.17
N LEU A 87 7.70 9.63 6.19
CA LEU A 87 9.01 9.32 6.74
C LEU A 87 9.86 8.52 5.74
N THR A 88 9.26 7.52 5.09
CA THR A 88 9.93 6.66 4.10
C THR A 88 10.34 7.45 2.86
N ILE A 89 9.48 8.33 2.35
CA ILE A 89 9.81 9.18 1.19
C ILE A 89 10.88 10.20 1.54
N THR A 90 10.83 10.79 2.73
CA THR A 90 11.82 11.78 3.16
C THR A 90 13.21 11.14 3.27
N ILE A 91 13.32 10.05 4.02
CA ILE A 91 14.59 9.32 4.22
C ILE A 91 15.04 8.65 2.92
N GLY A 92 14.11 8.02 2.21
CA GLY A 92 14.34 7.32 0.94
C GLY A 92 14.82 8.27 -0.14
N SER A 93 14.24 9.47 -0.27
CA SER A 93 14.69 10.48 -1.23
C SER A 93 16.08 10.99 -0.89
N ALA A 94 16.36 11.28 0.38
CA ALA A 94 17.69 11.71 0.79
C ALA A 94 18.76 10.63 0.50
N GLY A 95 18.48 9.37 0.85
CA GLY A 95 19.39 8.26 0.60
C GLY A 95 19.55 7.94 -0.89
N ALA A 96 18.47 7.94 -1.67
CA ALA A 96 18.50 7.69 -3.11
C ALA A 96 19.26 8.79 -3.85
N TYR A 97 19.08 10.05 -3.44
CA TYR A 97 19.81 11.19 -3.99
C TYR A 97 21.31 11.04 -3.72
N SER A 98 21.67 10.69 -2.49
CA SER A 98 23.07 10.46 -2.13
C SER A 98 23.72 9.34 -2.94
N LEU A 99 23.03 8.20 -3.06
CA LEU A 99 23.47 7.03 -3.85
C LEU A 99 23.51 7.29 -5.37
N THR A 100 22.91 8.37 -5.84
CA THR A 100 22.87 8.72 -7.27
C THR A 100 23.90 9.81 -7.60
N ARG A 101 23.92 10.90 -6.82
CA ARG A 101 24.69 12.12 -7.14
C ARG A 101 26.05 12.19 -6.48
N PHE A 102 26.24 11.59 -5.30
CA PHE A 102 27.54 11.59 -4.64
C PHE A 102 28.38 10.37 -5.01
N GLN A 103 29.70 10.58 -5.02
CA GLN A 103 30.71 9.56 -5.22
C GLN A 103 31.47 9.40 -3.91
N TYR A 104 31.34 8.24 -3.28
CA TYR A 104 32.03 7.90 -2.05
C TYR A 104 32.33 6.40 -2.01
N TYR A 105 33.37 6.03 -1.26
CA TYR A 105 33.84 4.65 -1.19
C TYR A 105 32.74 3.72 -0.66
N GLY A 106 32.49 2.60 -1.36
CA GLY A 106 31.51 1.59 -0.95
C GLY A 106 30.05 1.89 -1.31
N ARG A 107 29.75 2.95 -2.07
CA ARG A 107 28.37 3.35 -2.47
C ARG A 107 27.52 2.19 -3.00
N GLU A 108 28.04 1.43 -3.97
CA GLU A 108 27.29 0.31 -4.57
C GLU A 108 27.15 -0.89 -3.61
N LYS A 109 28.14 -1.11 -2.73
CA LYS A 109 28.05 -2.15 -1.69
C LYS A 109 26.96 -1.80 -0.68
N ILE A 110 26.87 -0.54 -0.26
CA ILE A 110 25.82 -0.05 0.64
C ILE A 110 24.45 -0.21 0.00
N ALA A 111 24.29 0.19 -1.27
CA ALA A 111 23.04 0.00 -2.01
C ALA A 111 22.63 -1.49 -2.09
N GLY A 112 23.60 -2.38 -2.37
CA GLY A 112 23.37 -3.83 -2.40
C GLY A 112 23.01 -4.41 -1.04
N LEU A 113 23.69 -3.99 0.04
CA LEU A 113 23.40 -4.43 1.40
C LEU A 113 22.00 -3.99 1.87
N ILE A 114 21.58 -2.78 1.53
CA ILE A 114 20.23 -2.28 1.82
C ILE A 114 19.18 -3.16 1.12
N LEU A 115 19.39 -3.54 -0.14
CA LEU A 115 18.48 -4.46 -0.82
C LEU A 115 18.51 -5.87 -0.22
N PHE A 116 19.68 -6.33 0.24
CA PHE A 116 19.81 -7.64 0.86
C PHE A 116 18.97 -7.76 2.14
N THR A 117 18.83 -6.68 2.93
CA THR A 117 17.95 -6.70 4.11
C THR A 117 16.48 -6.87 3.75
N TYR A 118 16.06 -6.48 2.54
CA TYR A 118 14.70 -6.69 2.04
C TYR A 118 14.36 -8.15 1.74
N MET A 119 15.37 -9.01 1.56
CA MET A 119 15.16 -10.44 1.30
C MET A 119 14.71 -11.21 2.54
N PHE A 120 14.84 -10.63 3.73
CA PHE A 120 14.37 -11.23 4.97
C PHE A 120 12.84 -11.12 5.05
N ALA A 121 12.18 -12.23 5.34
CA ALA A 121 10.74 -12.23 5.57
C ALA A 121 10.39 -11.34 6.78
N PRO A 122 9.42 -10.41 6.67
CA PRO A 122 9.05 -9.50 7.76
C PRO A 122 8.72 -10.21 9.08
N ILE A 123 8.14 -11.41 8.99
CA ILE A 123 7.81 -12.26 10.15
C ILE A 123 9.04 -12.71 10.94
N MET A 124 10.23 -12.83 10.33
CA MET A 124 11.46 -13.14 11.05
C MET A 124 11.97 -11.94 11.87
N ILE A 125 11.66 -10.73 11.43
CA ILE A 125 12.15 -9.48 12.03
C ILE A 125 11.23 -9.00 13.16
N VAL A 126 9.95 -9.39 13.16
CA VAL A 126 8.96 -8.82 14.10
C VAL A 126 9.29 -9.07 15.58
N ILE A 127 9.76 -10.27 15.94
CA ILE A 127 10.14 -10.62 17.33
C ILE A 127 11.36 -9.82 17.80
N PRO A 128 12.52 -9.84 17.09
CA PRO A 128 13.67 -9.06 17.53
C PRO A 128 13.37 -7.56 17.54
N PHE A 129 12.55 -7.07 16.61
CA PHE A 129 12.08 -5.68 16.62
C PHE A 129 11.23 -5.38 17.86
N TYR A 130 10.28 -6.24 18.23
CA TYR A 130 9.48 -6.08 19.44
C TYR A 130 10.35 -6.04 20.70
N VAL A 131 11.35 -6.92 20.81
CA VAL A 131 12.30 -6.91 21.95
C VAL A 131 13.06 -5.59 22.02
N LEU A 132 13.51 -5.06 20.87
CA LEU A 132 14.20 -3.76 20.80
C LEU A 132 13.29 -2.61 21.23
N ILE A 133 12.09 -2.52 20.65
CA ILE A 133 11.10 -1.49 20.95
C ILE A 133 10.69 -1.49 22.43
N LYS A 134 10.53 -2.69 23.01
CA LYS A 134 10.23 -2.84 24.44
C LYS A 134 11.37 -2.33 25.32
N LYS A 135 12.63 -2.60 24.97
CA LYS A 135 13.81 -2.10 25.71
C LYS A 135 13.89 -0.57 25.74
N ILE A 136 13.49 0.09 24.65
CA ILE A 136 13.48 1.56 24.55
C ILE A 136 12.17 2.20 25.02
N GLY A 137 11.24 1.42 25.59
CA GLY A 137 10.00 1.94 26.17
C GLY A 137 8.94 2.41 25.18
N LEU A 138 9.02 2.00 23.90
CA LEU A 138 8.09 2.42 22.84
C LEU A 138 7.06 1.34 22.47
N ALA A 139 6.99 0.24 23.22
CA ALA A 139 6.00 -0.82 22.99
C ALA A 139 4.57 -0.29 23.19
N ASN A 140 3.60 -0.88 22.47
CA ASN A 140 2.20 -0.44 22.50
C ASN A 140 2.04 1.04 22.10
N THR A 141 2.69 1.48 21.01
CA THR A 141 2.56 2.84 20.46
C THR A 141 2.48 2.82 18.93
N HIS A 142 1.81 3.83 18.34
CA HIS A 142 1.85 4.03 16.89
C HIS A 142 3.25 4.36 16.38
N ILE A 143 4.12 4.97 17.19
CA ILE A 143 5.50 5.31 16.83
C ILE A 143 6.29 4.04 16.51
N ALA A 144 6.11 2.97 17.30
CA ALA A 144 6.74 1.69 17.03
C ALA A 144 6.34 1.11 15.66
N LEU A 145 5.06 1.22 15.28
CA LEU A 145 4.58 0.79 13.96
C LEU A 145 5.18 1.62 12.83
N ILE A 146 5.18 2.95 12.97
CA ILE A 146 5.74 3.85 11.96
C ILE A 146 7.23 3.55 11.72
N MET A 147 8.00 3.32 12.79
CA MET A 147 9.41 2.94 12.67
C MET A 147 9.59 1.57 12.01
N ALA A 148 8.78 0.57 12.38
CA ALA A 148 8.84 -0.76 11.81
C ALA A 148 8.58 -0.72 10.29
N TYR A 149 7.48 -0.10 9.89
CA TYR A 149 7.08 -0.03 8.48
C TYR A 149 8.06 0.81 7.68
N THR A 150 8.59 1.89 8.24
CA THR A 150 9.64 2.67 7.58
C THR A 150 10.86 1.81 7.32
N ALA A 151 11.35 1.05 8.32
CA ALA A 151 12.49 0.17 8.16
C ALA A 151 12.27 -0.92 7.09
N LEU A 152 11.06 -1.48 7.01
CA LEU A 152 10.69 -2.49 6.00
C LEU A 152 10.53 -1.91 4.59
N CYS A 153 9.97 -0.71 4.48
CA CYS A 153 9.69 -0.08 3.18
C CYS A 153 10.91 0.62 2.59
N LEU A 154 11.86 1.05 3.43
CA LEU A 154 13.03 1.82 3.01
C LEU A 154 13.88 1.14 1.93
N PRO A 155 14.22 -0.15 2.00
CA PRO A 155 15.05 -0.79 0.99
C PRO A 155 14.50 -0.69 -0.43
N PHE A 156 13.24 -1.09 -0.62
CA PHE A 156 12.57 -1.02 -1.91
C PHE A 156 12.37 0.44 -2.35
N SER A 157 12.01 1.31 -1.41
CA SER A 157 11.83 2.74 -1.68
C SER A 157 13.11 3.42 -2.16
N LEU A 158 14.25 3.13 -1.51
CA LEU A 158 15.57 3.63 -1.90
C LEU A 158 15.95 3.16 -3.30
N TRP A 159 15.75 1.88 -3.58
CA TRP A 159 16.05 1.32 -4.90
C TRP A 159 15.18 1.95 -5.99
N LEU A 160 13.87 2.03 -5.78
CA LEU A 160 12.95 2.60 -6.75
C LEU A 160 13.24 4.08 -7.01
N LEU A 161 13.37 4.89 -5.95
CA LEU A 161 13.70 6.32 -6.07
C LEU A 161 15.06 6.54 -6.73
N ARG A 162 16.06 5.68 -6.44
CA ARG A 162 17.37 5.72 -7.09
C ARG A 162 17.26 5.54 -8.59
N THR A 163 16.47 4.58 -9.06
CA THR A 163 16.23 4.37 -10.50
C THR A 163 15.61 5.60 -11.17
N PHE A 164 14.64 6.25 -10.51
CA PHE A 164 14.06 7.49 -11.03
C PHE A 164 15.04 8.66 -11.00
N PHE A 165 15.84 8.82 -9.96
CA PHE A 165 16.83 9.91 -9.92
C PHE A 165 17.95 9.73 -10.95
N GLN A 166 18.32 8.48 -11.26
CA GLN A 166 19.29 8.16 -12.31
C GLN A 166 18.78 8.48 -13.71
N SER A 167 17.47 8.45 -13.96
CA SER A 167 16.91 8.80 -15.26
C SER A 167 16.91 10.32 -15.52
N ILE A 168 17.01 11.14 -14.47
CA ILE A 168 17.06 12.60 -14.58
C ILE A 168 18.46 13.07 -14.98
N PRO A 169 18.62 13.73 -16.16
CA PRO A 169 19.91 14.21 -16.63
C PRO A 169 20.59 15.15 -15.63
N LEU A 170 21.87 14.88 -15.34
CA LEU A 170 22.66 15.70 -14.41
C LEU A 170 22.81 17.17 -14.87
N ALA A 171 22.69 17.41 -16.19
CA ALA A 171 22.77 18.75 -16.76
C ALA A 171 21.69 19.71 -16.23
N LEU A 172 20.48 19.21 -15.94
CA LEU A 172 19.39 20.02 -15.40
C LEU A 172 19.73 20.55 -14.00
N GLU A 173 20.27 19.67 -13.16
CA GLU A 173 20.72 20.04 -11.80
C GLU A 173 21.90 21.02 -11.84
N LYS A 174 22.88 20.77 -12.72
CA LYS A 174 24.03 21.68 -12.91
C LYS A 174 23.60 23.06 -13.42
N SER A 175 22.60 23.14 -14.28
CA SER A 175 22.08 24.42 -14.79
C SER A 175 21.49 25.25 -13.65
N ALA A 176 20.69 24.64 -12.78
CA ALA A 176 20.15 25.33 -11.60
C ALA A 176 21.26 25.82 -10.63
N LEU A 177 22.35 25.06 -10.47
CA LEU A 177 23.49 25.49 -9.66
C LEU A 177 24.21 26.70 -10.28
N ILE A 178 24.31 26.76 -11.61
CA ILE A 178 24.86 27.90 -12.36
C ILE A 178 23.96 29.14 -12.19
N ASP A 179 22.64 28.94 -12.15
CA ASP A 179 21.64 29.99 -11.89
C ASP A 179 21.62 30.46 -10.41
N GLY A 180 22.54 29.98 -9.58
CA GLY A 180 22.71 30.40 -8.19
C GLY A 180 21.89 29.60 -7.16
N ALA A 181 21.19 28.54 -7.58
CA ALA A 181 20.52 27.66 -6.63
C ALA A 181 21.55 26.89 -5.78
N SER A 182 21.29 26.75 -4.48
CA SER A 182 22.02 25.81 -3.64
C SER A 182 21.69 24.36 -4.04
N ARG A 183 22.54 23.39 -3.68
CA ARG A 183 22.26 21.97 -3.93
C ARG A 183 20.91 21.52 -3.35
N PHE A 184 20.57 21.99 -2.15
CA PHE A 184 19.29 21.67 -1.52
C PHE A 184 18.11 22.24 -2.31
N GLN A 185 18.24 23.48 -2.81
CA GLN A 185 17.25 24.09 -3.71
C GLN A 185 17.15 23.33 -5.04
N ALA A 186 18.27 22.91 -5.63
CA ALA A 186 18.26 22.09 -6.86
C ALA A 186 17.53 20.76 -6.64
N VAL A 187 17.70 20.11 -5.48
CA VAL A 187 16.94 18.90 -5.13
C VAL A 187 15.45 19.19 -5.08
N ILE A 188 15.04 20.21 -4.32
CA ILE A 188 13.62 20.50 -4.09
C ILE A 188 12.91 21.00 -5.35
N TYR A 189 13.54 21.88 -6.11
CA TYR A 189 12.89 22.58 -7.23
C TYR A 189 13.13 21.94 -8.58
N VAL A 190 14.13 21.06 -8.72
CA VAL A 190 14.44 20.38 -10.00
C VAL A 190 14.28 18.88 -9.89
N VAL A 191 14.97 18.24 -8.93
CA VAL A 191 15.03 16.77 -8.87
C VAL A 191 13.70 16.16 -8.41
N LEU A 192 13.14 16.64 -7.29
CA LEU A 192 11.89 16.07 -6.73
C LEU A 192 10.68 16.22 -7.68
N PRO A 193 10.44 17.37 -8.35
CA PRO A 193 9.32 17.50 -9.28
C PRO A 193 9.46 16.58 -10.51
N LEU A 194 10.67 16.42 -11.03
CA LEU A 194 10.94 15.51 -12.15
C LEU A 194 10.84 14.03 -11.73
N ALA A 195 11.12 13.72 -10.46
CA ALA A 195 10.98 12.39 -9.89
C ALA A 195 9.58 12.10 -9.34
N LEU A 196 8.61 13.01 -9.51
CA LEU A 196 7.26 12.87 -8.97
C LEU A 196 6.58 11.53 -9.32
N PRO A 197 6.70 10.98 -10.55
CA PRO A 197 6.16 9.65 -10.86
C PRO A 197 6.73 8.54 -9.96
N GLY A 198 8.03 8.62 -9.67
CA GLY A 198 8.71 7.69 -8.77
C GLY A 198 8.28 7.87 -7.32
N ILE A 199 8.20 9.11 -6.85
CA ILE A 199 7.72 9.44 -5.50
C ILE A 199 6.29 8.93 -5.28
N ILE A 200 5.40 9.13 -6.26
CA ILE A 200 4.02 8.64 -6.21
C ILE A 200 4.01 7.11 -6.14
N ALA A 201 4.73 6.42 -7.03
CA ALA A 201 4.81 4.96 -7.04
C ALA A 201 5.32 4.39 -5.72
N THR A 202 6.41 4.96 -5.18
CA THR A 202 7.00 4.56 -3.89
C THR A 202 6.06 4.83 -2.71
N SER A 203 5.37 5.99 -2.72
CA SER A 203 4.43 6.37 -1.66
C SER A 203 3.29 5.37 -1.56
N ILE A 204 2.83 4.85 -2.70
CA ILE A 204 1.68 3.97 -2.77
C ILE A 204 2.05 2.56 -2.35
N PHE A 205 3.21 2.08 -2.81
CA PHE A 205 3.76 0.84 -2.31
C PHE A 205 3.87 0.86 -0.78
N THR A 206 4.43 1.94 -0.22
CA THR A 206 4.60 2.12 1.22
C THR A 206 3.24 2.21 1.94
N PHE A 207 2.29 2.96 1.39
CA PHE A 207 0.94 3.09 1.93
C PHE A 207 0.23 1.74 1.98
N ILE A 208 0.21 1.00 0.87
CA ILE A 208 -0.45 -0.31 0.75
C ILE A 208 0.16 -1.31 1.74
N LEU A 209 1.49 -1.32 1.88
CA LEU A 209 2.16 -2.20 2.83
C LEU A 209 1.75 -1.88 4.27
N ALA A 210 1.83 -0.61 4.68
CA ALA A 210 1.47 -0.19 6.03
C ALA A 210 -0.04 -0.32 6.31
N TRP A 211 -0.90 -0.09 5.31
CA TRP A 211 -2.36 -0.17 5.42
C TRP A 211 -2.86 -1.60 5.64
N ASN A 212 -2.21 -2.58 5.01
CA ASN A 212 -2.61 -3.99 5.07
C ASN A 212 -1.88 -4.77 6.15
N ASP A 213 -0.95 -4.17 6.88
CA ASP A 213 -0.17 -4.93 7.86
C ASP A 213 -1.03 -5.36 9.05
N TYR A 214 -1.00 -6.68 9.26
CA TYR A 214 -1.65 -7.34 10.38
C TYR A 214 -0.62 -7.78 11.44
N ILE A 215 0.53 -8.29 11.00
CA ILE A 215 1.46 -9.02 11.87
C ILE A 215 2.14 -8.09 12.88
N PHE A 216 2.65 -6.94 12.46
CA PHE A 216 3.34 -6.05 13.40
C PHE A 216 2.34 -5.46 14.38
N VAL A 217 1.15 -5.06 13.93
CA VAL A 217 0.13 -4.53 14.84
C VAL A 217 -0.27 -5.57 15.88
N ARG A 218 -0.52 -6.82 15.46
CA ARG A 218 -0.89 -7.92 16.37
C ARG A 218 0.17 -8.21 17.45
N ILE A 219 1.44 -7.95 17.17
CA ILE A 219 2.55 -8.25 18.08
C ILE A 219 2.95 -7.03 18.92
N LEU A 220 2.95 -5.83 18.34
CA LEU A 220 3.43 -4.61 18.98
C LEU A 220 2.36 -3.83 19.74
N ILE A 221 1.08 -4.02 19.39
CA ILE A 221 -0.05 -3.29 19.98
C ILE A 221 -0.89 -4.23 20.86
N THR A 222 -1.04 -3.86 22.12
CA THR A 222 -1.87 -4.56 23.10
C THR A 222 -3.16 -3.79 23.43
N SER A 223 -3.11 -2.45 23.34
CA SER A 223 -4.25 -1.56 23.56
C SER A 223 -5.24 -1.60 22.39
N ASP A 224 -6.52 -1.77 22.67
CA ASP A 224 -7.55 -1.81 21.63
C ASP A 224 -7.64 -0.49 20.87
N GLU A 225 -7.58 0.63 21.58
CA GLU A 225 -7.64 1.99 21.02
C GLU A 225 -6.46 2.35 20.09
N LEU A 226 -5.41 1.54 20.06
CA LEU A 226 -4.24 1.72 19.19
C LEU A 226 -4.21 0.72 18.02
N LYS A 227 -5.16 -0.20 17.94
CA LYS A 227 -5.21 -1.17 16.84
C LYS A 227 -5.48 -0.46 15.51
N THR A 228 -4.90 -1.02 14.46
CA THR A 228 -5.24 -0.68 13.08
C THR A 228 -6.42 -1.52 12.61
N LEU A 229 -6.96 -1.15 11.47
CA LEU A 229 -8.19 -1.67 10.92
C LEU A 229 -8.09 -3.16 10.55
N PRO A 230 -7.01 -3.68 9.91
CA PRO A 230 -6.87 -5.11 9.68
C PRO A 230 -6.96 -5.96 10.94
N VAL A 231 -6.33 -5.53 12.05
CA VAL A 231 -6.39 -6.26 13.33
C VAL A 231 -7.76 -6.11 14.00
N GLY A 232 -8.32 -4.90 14.01
CA GLY A 232 -9.64 -4.65 14.60
C GLY A 232 -10.76 -5.45 13.93
N ILE A 233 -10.70 -5.63 12.61
CA ILE A 233 -11.66 -6.49 11.89
C ILE A 233 -11.35 -7.98 12.10
N ALA A 234 -10.08 -8.38 12.15
CA ALA A 234 -9.71 -9.76 12.46
C ALA A 234 -10.19 -10.20 13.86
N ASP A 235 -10.31 -9.28 14.81
CA ASP A 235 -10.87 -9.60 16.14
C ASP A 235 -12.35 -9.99 16.08
N LEU A 236 -13.12 -9.47 15.11
CA LEU A 236 -14.52 -9.89 14.89
C LEU A 236 -14.61 -11.35 14.44
N TYR A 237 -13.60 -11.83 13.71
CA TYR A 237 -13.53 -13.23 13.30
C TYR A 237 -13.15 -14.17 14.47
N ASN A 238 -12.46 -13.65 15.48
CA ASN A 238 -12.06 -14.40 16.67
C ASN A 238 -13.09 -14.31 17.83
N ALA A 239 -14.24 -13.67 17.60
CA ALA A 239 -15.30 -13.54 18.59
C ALA A 239 -16.04 -14.88 18.79
N THR A 240 -16.67 -15.04 19.96
CA THR A 240 -17.47 -16.23 20.30
C THR A 240 -18.60 -16.49 19.31
N VAL A 241 -19.18 -15.42 18.77
CA VAL A 241 -20.17 -15.46 17.69
C VAL A 241 -19.63 -14.61 16.56
N ILE A 242 -19.39 -15.25 15.41
CA ILE A 242 -18.86 -14.59 14.22
C ILE A 242 -20.01 -13.86 13.50
N ASP A 243 -19.92 -12.53 13.46
CA ASP A 243 -20.87 -11.71 12.73
C ASP A 243 -20.38 -11.42 11.31
N TRP A 244 -20.76 -12.29 10.38
CA TRP A 244 -20.37 -12.16 8.97
C TRP A 244 -20.86 -10.86 8.33
N GLY A 245 -22.02 -10.35 8.74
CA GLY A 245 -22.53 -9.07 8.26
C GLY A 245 -21.62 -7.91 8.63
N MET A 246 -21.20 -7.84 9.90
CA MET A 246 -20.25 -6.83 10.37
C MET A 246 -18.86 -6.99 9.76
N ILE A 247 -18.37 -8.23 9.61
CA ILE A 247 -17.08 -8.49 8.96
C ILE A 247 -17.12 -8.01 7.50
N MET A 248 -18.17 -8.34 6.74
CA MET A 248 -18.29 -7.92 5.33
C MET A 248 -18.46 -6.40 5.19
N ALA A 249 -19.22 -5.77 6.09
CA ALA A 249 -19.32 -4.31 6.15
C ALA A 249 -17.97 -3.65 6.45
N GLY A 250 -17.22 -4.21 7.42
CA GLY A 250 -15.87 -3.78 7.76
C GLY A 250 -14.92 -3.93 6.57
N SER A 251 -14.83 -5.14 5.98
CA SER A 251 -14.03 -5.49 4.80
C SER A 251 -14.29 -4.57 3.61
N MET A 252 -15.56 -4.24 3.35
CA MET A 252 -15.95 -3.28 2.33
C MET A 252 -15.34 -1.90 2.59
N LEU A 253 -15.46 -1.38 3.81
CA LEU A 253 -14.90 -0.09 4.19
C LEU A 253 -13.36 -0.06 4.19
N ILE A 254 -12.67 -1.17 4.48
CA ILE A 254 -11.19 -1.27 4.33
C ILE A 254 -10.77 -1.09 2.88
N THR A 255 -11.57 -1.65 1.96
CA THR A 255 -11.25 -1.71 0.54
C THR A 255 -11.43 -0.35 -0.14
N VAL A 256 -12.38 0.47 0.33
CA VAL A 256 -12.73 1.76 -0.28
C VAL A 256 -11.52 2.70 -0.43
N PRO A 257 -10.71 2.99 0.61
CA PRO A 257 -9.53 3.83 0.47
C PRO A 257 -8.55 3.33 -0.60
N ILE A 258 -8.32 2.01 -0.66
CA ILE A 258 -7.41 1.40 -1.64
C ILE A 258 -7.90 1.64 -3.06
N LEU A 259 -9.21 1.45 -3.32
CA LEU A 259 -9.81 1.70 -4.63
C LEU A 259 -9.73 3.18 -5.02
N ILE A 260 -10.03 4.09 -4.09
CA ILE A 260 -9.91 5.54 -4.31
C ILE A 260 -8.47 5.88 -4.70
N PHE A 261 -7.48 5.41 -3.93
CA PHE A 261 -6.07 5.60 -4.23
C PHE A 261 -5.72 5.05 -5.61
N PHE A 262 -6.11 3.82 -5.93
CA PHE A 262 -5.84 3.20 -7.23
C PHE A 262 -6.36 4.04 -8.40
N VAL A 263 -7.60 4.54 -8.32
CA VAL A 263 -8.21 5.34 -9.38
C VAL A 263 -7.43 6.64 -9.66
N PHE A 264 -6.96 7.32 -8.62
CA PHE A 264 -6.15 8.55 -8.79
C PHE A 264 -4.74 8.27 -9.31
N VAL A 265 -4.23 7.08 -9.05
CA VAL A 265 -2.82 6.74 -9.24
C VAL A 265 -2.56 6.05 -10.56
N GLN A 266 -3.47 5.20 -11.04
CA GLN A 266 -3.25 4.32 -12.19
C GLN A 266 -2.63 5.04 -13.40
N ARG A 267 -2.99 6.32 -13.63
CA ARG A 267 -2.43 7.16 -14.70
C ARG A 267 -0.92 7.41 -14.56
N TYR A 268 -0.40 7.50 -13.34
CA TYR A 268 1.02 7.70 -13.03
C TYR A 268 1.81 6.38 -13.05
N LEU A 269 1.19 5.28 -12.63
CA LEU A 269 1.81 3.95 -12.68
C LEU A 269 2.05 3.50 -14.13
N ILE A 270 1.08 3.71 -15.02
CA ILE A 270 1.19 3.37 -16.45
C ILE A 270 2.31 4.19 -17.13
N ALA A 271 2.47 5.46 -16.75
CA ALA A 271 3.55 6.31 -17.26
C ALA A 271 4.95 5.90 -16.75
N GLY A 272 5.06 5.45 -15.50
CA GLY A 272 6.33 5.06 -14.87
C GLY A 272 6.86 3.69 -15.32
N TRP A 273 5.99 2.72 -15.61
CA TRP A 273 6.38 1.36 -15.99
C TRP A 273 6.84 1.26 -17.46
N GLY A 274 6.29 2.09 -18.35
CA GLY A 274 6.70 2.11 -19.77
C GLY A 274 8.07 2.75 -20.03
N ALA A 275 8.51 3.70 -19.20
CA ALA A 275 9.75 4.44 -19.42
C ALA A 275 11.03 3.60 -19.24
N GLY A 276 10.97 2.52 -18.44
CA GLY A 276 12.09 1.59 -18.24
C GLY A 276 12.14 0.45 -19.27
N ALA A 277 11.00 0.09 -19.87
CA ALA A 277 10.88 -1.06 -20.77
C ALA A 277 11.22 -0.75 -22.24
N MET A 278 11.27 0.53 -22.64
CA MET A 278 11.62 0.93 -24.02
C MET A 278 13.12 1.22 -24.25
N LYS A 279 13.99 0.77 -23.34
CA LYS A 279 15.43 0.66 -23.62
C LYS A 279 15.76 -0.79 -24.00
N GLY A 280 15.33 -1.18 -25.20
CA GLY A 280 15.62 -2.44 -25.86
C GLY A 280 15.47 -2.26 -27.36
#